data_AF-A0A1Q3D5C3-F1
#
_entry.id   AF-A0A1Q3D5C3-F1
#
_cell.length_a   1.000
_cell.length_b   1.000
_cell.length_c   1.000
_cell.angle_alpha   90.00
_cell.angle_beta   90.00
_cell.angle_gamma   90.00
#
_symmetry.space_group_name_H-M   'P 1'
#
loop_
_entity.id
_entity.type
_entity.pdbx_description
1 polymer ?
#
loop_
_entity_poly.entity_id
_entity_poly.type
_entity_poly.pdbx_seq_one_letter_code
_entity_poly.pdbx_strand_id
1 'polypeptide(L)'
;NGPRIPMRTVEGVEAIKPENEYNDNDFRMLQLNSKAKHVLFCVVGPNEFNRISSCDTAKEMWDLLEVTHEGTNQVKESKISMLVHEYELFMMHNEECISDMFTRFTTIVNSLKNLGKNYSNQELVRKILRCLPRSWTPKVTAI
;
A
#
# COMPACT_ATOMS: atom_id res chain seq x y z
N ASN A 1 -11.62 -7.53 -5.33
CA ASN A 1 -12.76 -8.34 -5.84
C ASN A 1 -12.47 -9.82 -5.63
N GLY A 2 -12.67 -10.32 -4.41
CA GLY A 2 -12.53 -11.76 -4.08
C GLY A 2 -13.89 -12.43 -3.91
N PRO A 3 -13.97 -13.76 -3.90
CA PRO A 3 -15.23 -14.47 -3.66
C PRO A 3 -15.75 -14.17 -2.25
N ARG A 4 -17.02 -13.79 -2.17
CA ARG A 4 -17.75 -13.40 -0.96
C ARG A 4 -18.92 -14.35 -0.74
N ILE A 5 -19.51 -14.28 0.45
CA ILE A 5 -20.77 -14.97 0.77
C ILE A 5 -21.85 -14.49 -0.23
N PRO A 6 -22.72 -15.38 -0.74
CA PRO A 6 -23.87 -14.98 -1.55
C PRO A 6 -24.74 -13.93 -0.82
N MET A 7 -24.91 -12.77 -1.45
CA MET A 7 -25.73 -11.67 -0.94
C MET A 7 -26.93 -11.44 -1.86
N ARG A 8 -28.02 -10.96 -1.28
CA ARG A 8 -29.19 -10.45 -2.00
C ARG A 8 -29.43 -8.99 -1.61
N THR A 9 -30.00 -8.21 -2.52
CA THR A 9 -30.44 -6.85 -2.22
C THR A 9 -31.93 -6.86 -1.94
N VAL A 10 -32.33 -6.45 -0.73
CA VAL A 10 -33.74 -6.29 -0.34
C VAL A 10 -33.94 -4.82 0.02
N GLU A 11 -34.81 -4.12 -0.72
CA GLU A 11 -35.12 -2.69 -0.48
C GLU A 11 -33.88 -1.77 -0.43
N GLY A 12 -32.84 -2.09 -1.22
CA GLY A 12 -31.58 -1.32 -1.26
C GLY A 12 -30.57 -1.68 -0.17
N VAL A 13 -30.90 -2.61 0.72
CA VAL A 13 -30.00 -3.14 1.76
C VAL A 13 -29.43 -4.49 1.30
N GLU A 14 -28.11 -4.64 1.38
CA GLU A 14 -27.45 -5.94 1.17
C GLU A 14 -27.66 -6.84 2.38
N ALA A 15 -28.25 -8.01 2.17
CA ALA A 15 -28.47 -9.04 3.17
C ALA A 15 -27.87 -10.37 2.71
N ILE A 16 -27.48 -11.22 3.66
CA ILE A 16 -27.06 -12.58 3.34
C ILE A 16 -28.23 -13.30 2.68
N LYS A 17 -27.95 -13.92 1.53
CA LYS A 17 -28.94 -14.71 0.81
C LYS A 17 -29.16 -16.03 1.57
N PRO A 18 -30.40 -16.46 1.81
CA PRO A 18 -30.64 -17.75 2.44
C PRO A 18 -30.32 -18.89 1.45
N GLU A 19 -29.82 -20.02 1.97
CA GLU A 19 -29.29 -21.13 1.17
C GLU A 19 -30.32 -21.73 0.20
N ASN A 20 -31.60 -21.72 0.56
CA ASN A 20 -32.69 -22.19 -0.28
C ASN A 20 -32.94 -21.32 -1.53
N GLU A 21 -32.42 -20.09 -1.56
CA GLU A 21 -32.54 -19.18 -2.71
C GLU A 21 -31.29 -19.24 -3.61
N TYR A 22 -30.27 -20.03 -3.27
CA TYR A 22 -29.02 -20.08 -4.02
C TYR A 22 -29.23 -20.55 -5.46
N ASN A 23 -28.62 -19.83 -6.39
CA ASN A 23 -28.56 -20.23 -7.79
C ASN A 23 -27.22 -20.90 -8.12
N ASP A 24 -27.09 -21.45 -9.33
CA ASP A 24 -25.87 -22.13 -9.77
C ASP A 24 -24.60 -21.26 -9.65
N ASN A 25 -24.74 -19.95 -9.84
CA ASN A 25 -23.62 -19.03 -9.69
C ASN A 25 -23.20 -18.88 -8.22
N ASP A 26 -24.13 -18.85 -7.27
CA ASP A 26 -23.85 -18.81 -5.83
C ASP A 26 -23.05 -20.05 -5.41
N PHE A 27 -23.48 -21.25 -5.85
CA PHE A 27 -22.75 -22.49 -5.60
C PHE A 27 -21.35 -22.48 -6.22
N ARG A 28 -21.22 -21.98 -7.45
CA ARG A 28 -19.91 -21.82 -8.11
C ARG A 28 -18.99 -20.90 -7.30
N MET A 29 -19.51 -19.79 -6.78
CA MET A 29 -18.73 -18.84 -5.97
C MET A 29 -18.31 -19.46 -4.63
N LEU A 30 -19.18 -20.24 -3.98
CA LEU A 30 -18.85 -20.98 -2.75
C LEU A 30 -17.74 -22.01 -2.99
N GLN A 31 -17.79 -22.75 -4.10
CA GLN A 31 -16.73 -23.68 -4.48
C GLN A 31 -15.39 -22.96 -4.73
N LEU A 32 -15.42 -21.83 -5.42
CA LEU A 32 -14.22 -21.01 -5.64
C LEU A 32 -13.67 -20.46 -4.33
N ASN A 33 -14.55 -20.00 -3.42
CA ASN A 33 -14.15 -19.56 -2.09
C ASN A 33 -13.47 -20.71 -1.32
N SER A 34 -14.07 -21.90 -1.28
CA SER A 34 -13.48 -23.07 -0.61
C SER A 34 -12.10 -23.43 -1.16
N LYS A 35 -11.94 -23.45 -2.50
CA LYS A 35 -10.63 -23.67 -3.15
C LYS A 35 -9.61 -22.60 -2.77
N ALA A 36 -10.01 -21.33 -2.77
CA ALA A 36 -9.13 -20.23 -2.38
C ALA A 36 -8.71 -20.31 -0.91
N LYS A 37 -9.64 -20.61 0.02
CA LYS A 37 -9.32 -20.85 1.44
C LYS A 37 -8.30 -21.98 1.58
N HIS A 38 -8.49 -23.08 0.87
CA HIS A 38 -7.56 -24.21 0.91
C HIS A 38 -6.15 -23.82 0.46
N VAL A 39 -6.02 -23.11 -0.67
CA VAL A 39 -4.72 -22.62 -1.14
C VAL A 39 -4.06 -21.70 -0.11
N LEU A 40 -4.83 -20.78 0.50
CA LEU A 40 -4.31 -19.91 1.55
C LEU A 40 -3.84 -20.69 2.78
N PHE A 41 -4.56 -21.72 3.21
CA PHE A 41 -4.11 -22.58 4.30
C PHE A 41 -2.83 -23.37 3.97
N CYS A 42 -2.66 -23.80 2.73
CA CYS A 42 -1.48 -24.55 2.31
C CYS A 42 -0.20 -23.70 2.21
N VAL A 43 -0.32 -22.41 1.90
CA VAL A 43 0.85 -21.54 1.69
C VAL A 43 1.36 -20.90 2.99
N VAL A 44 0.52 -20.80 4.01
CA VAL A 44 0.87 -20.12 5.28
C VAL A 44 1.48 -21.07 6.30
N GLY A 45 2.40 -20.55 7.12
CA GLY A 45 2.94 -21.28 8.26
C GLY A 45 1.96 -21.39 9.44
N PRO A 46 2.25 -22.20 10.48
CA PRO A 46 1.34 -22.46 11.59
C PRO A 46 0.84 -21.20 12.34
N ASN A 47 1.70 -20.19 12.48
CA ASN A 47 1.33 -18.94 13.15
C ASN A 47 0.28 -18.16 12.35
N GLU A 48 0.51 -18.02 11.04
CA GLU A 48 -0.40 -17.32 10.14
C GLU A 48 -1.69 -18.12 9.91
N PHE A 49 -1.61 -19.46 9.88
CA PHE A 49 -2.77 -20.34 9.84
C PHE A 49 -3.72 -20.05 11.01
N ASN A 50 -3.20 -20.00 12.25
CA ASN A 50 -4.02 -19.72 13.42
C ASN A 50 -4.71 -18.35 13.32
N ARG A 51 -4.05 -17.34 12.75
CA ARG A 51 -4.62 -16.00 12.56
C ARG A 51 -5.80 -15.98 11.59
N ILE A 52 -5.69 -16.69 10.47
CA ILE A 52 -6.71 -16.68 9.41
C ILE A 52 -7.76 -17.79 9.56
N SER A 53 -7.57 -18.71 10.52
CA SER A 53 -8.42 -19.89 10.72
C SER A 53 -9.87 -19.57 11.07
N SER A 54 -10.12 -18.42 11.72
CA SER A 54 -11.46 -17.96 12.10
C SER A 54 -12.18 -17.14 11.02
N CYS A 55 -11.55 -16.88 9.87
CA CYS A 55 -12.17 -16.12 8.78
C CYS A 55 -13.18 -16.98 8.00
N ASP A 56 -14.32 -16.40 7.65
CA ASP A 56 -15.40 -17.08 6.95
C ASP A 56 -15.10 -17.17 5.45
N THR A 57 -14.52 -16.12 4.87
CA THR A 57 -14.21 -16.05 3.43
C THR A 57 -12.71 -16.03 3.14
N ALA A 58 -12.32 -16.50 1.95
CA ALA A 58 -10.94 -16.38 1.48
C ALA A 58 -10.52 -14.91 1.32
N LYS A 59 -11.49 -14.02 1.06
CA LYS A 59 -11.27 -12.57 1.01
C LYS A 59 -10.87 -12.01 2.38
N GLU A 60 -11.57 -12.39 3.45
CA GLU A 60 -11.21 -11.99 4.81
C GLU A 60 -9.84 -12.54 5.22
N MET A 61 -9.55 -13.80 4.89
CA MET A 61 -8.22 -14.39 5.13
C MET A 61 -7.12 -13.58 4.45
N TRP A 62 -7.32 -13.25 3.16
CA TRP A 62 -6.37 -12.44 2.40
C TRP A 62 -6.20 -11.03 2.98
N ASP A 63 -7.31 -10.37 3.32
CA ASP A 63 -7.29 -9.00 3.84
C ASP A 63 -6.60 -8.94 5.20
N LEU A 64 -6.78 -9.96 6.04
CA LEU A 64 -6.09 -10.07 7.31
C LEU A 64 -4.58 -10.30 7.11
N LEU A 65 -4.18 -11.13 6.14
CA LEU A 65 -2.77 -11.34 5.80
C LEU A 65 -2.14 -10.05 5.26
N GLU A 66 -2.82 -9.37 4.33
CA GLU A 66 -2.39 -8.08 3.78
C GLU A 66 -2.19 -7.06 4.90
N VAL A 67 -3.17 -6.89 5.80
CA VAL A 67 -3.06 -5.98 6.95
C VAL A 67 -1.93 -6.38 7.90
N THR A 68 -1.72 -7.69 8.11
CA THR A 68 -0.69 -8.19 9.03
C THR A 68 0.72 -7.93 8.52
N HIS A 69 0.97 -8.16 7.22
CA HIS A 69 2.31 -8.13 6.65
C HIS A 69 2.65 -6.80 5.97
N GLU A 70 1.67 -6.15 5.35
CA GLU A 70 1.87 -4.87 4.65
C GLU A 70 1.39 -3.66 5.46
N GLY A 71 0.62 -3.90 6.54
CA GLY A 71 -0.05 -2.86 7.32
C GLY A 71 -1.40 -2.45 6.71
N THR A 72 -2.12 -1.55 7.38
CA THR A 72 -3.38 -1.02 6.81
C THR A 72 -3.10 0.04 5.75
N ASN A 73 -4.01 0.17 4.78
CA ASN A 73 -3.98 1.27 3.81
C ASN A 73 -3.88 2.65 4.48
N GLN A 74 -4.54 2.84 5.63
CA GLN A 74 -4.47 4.11 6.37
C GLN A 74 -3.06 4.40 6.92
N VAL A 75 -2.36 3.37 7.44
CA VAL A 75 -0.97 3.52 7.90
C VAL A 75 -0.04 3.81 6.72
N LYS A 76 -0.26 3.13 5.58
CA LYS A 76 0.49 3.37 4.35
C LYS A 76 0.33 4.81 3.85
N GLU A 77 -0.91 5.30 3.75
CA GLU A 77 -1.23 6.67 3.33
C GLU A 77 -0.66 7.71 4.31
N SER A 78 -0.75 7.46 5.62
CA SER A 78 -0.13 8.32 6.64
C SER A 78 1.38 8.44 6.45
N LYS A 79 2.06 7.30 6.21
CA LYS A 79 3.50 7.28 5.94
C LYS A 79 3.86 7.99 4.64
N ILE A 80 3.07 7.82 3.58
CA ILE A 80 3.24 8.58 2.33
C ILE A 80 3.10 10.08 2.61
N SER A 81 2.06 10.50 3.32
CA SER A 81 1.83 11.91 3.64
C SER A 81 2.98 12.52 4.43
N MET A 82 3.51 11.80 5.43
CA MET A 82 4.66 12.24 6.20
C MET A 82 5.91 12.41 5.33
N LEU A 83 6.22 11.43 4.48
CA LEU A 83 7.38 11.46 3.59
C LEU A 83 7.24 12.53 2.49
N VAL A 84 6.03 12.75 1.97
CA VAL A 84 5.76 13.84 1.01
C VAL A 84 6.01 15.18 1.68
N HIS A 85 5.56 15.36 2.91
CA HIS A 85 5.81 16.59 3.67
C HIS A 85 7.32 16.80 3.92
N GLU A 86 8.04 15.75 4.32
CA GLU A 86 9.50 15.80 4.49
C GLU A 86 10.20 16.13 3.17
N TYR A 87 9.77 15.53 2.07
CA TYR A 87 10.25 15.86 0.73
C TYR A 87 9.99 17.33 0.38
N GLU A 88 8.78 17.83 0.58
CA GLU A 88 8.39 19.21 0.26
C GLU A 88 9.20 20.24 1.06
N LEU A 89 9.42 19.97 2.34
CA LEU A 89 10.21 20.82 3.24
C LEU A 89 11.71 20.56 3.17
N PHE A 90 12.15 19.58 2.40
CA PHE A 90 13.56 19.22 2.29
C PHE A 90 14.39 20.43 1.87
N MET A 91 15.46 20.70 2.63
CA MET A 91 16.44 21.75 2.39
C MET A 91 17.82 21.23 2.78
N MET A 92 18.85 21.76 2.13
CA MET A 92 20.22 21.50 2.55
C MET A 92 20.51 22.19 3.89
N HIS A 93 21.08 21.46 4.84
CA HIS A 93 21.53 22.01 6.12
C HIS A 93 22.85 22.78 5.96
N ASN A 94 23.11 23.73 6.87
CA ASN A 94 24.32 24.57 6.79
C ASN A 94 25.62 23.80 7.00
N GLU A 95 25.58 22.72 7.78
CA GLU A 95 26.76 21.93 8.20
C GLU A 95 26.89 20.61 7.45
N GLU A 96 25.92 20.25 6.60
CA GLU A 96 25.98 18.98 5.85
C GLU A 96 26.76 19.15 4.53
N CYS A 97 27.48 18.11 4.12
CA CYS A 97 28.08 18.12 2.80
C CYS A 97 27.04 17.74 1.72
N ILE A 98 27.35 18.06 0.46
CA ILE A 98 26.45 17.73 -0.66
C ILE A 98 26.15 16.22 -0.71
N SER A 99 27.13 15.36 -0.46
CA SER A 99 26.94 13.90 -0.45
C SER A 99 25.95 13.44 0.63
N ASP A 100 26.02 14.04 1.82
CA ASP A 100 25.10 13.73 2.92
C ASP A 100 23.67 14.18 2.58
N MET A 101 23.54 15.39 2.02
CA MET A 101 22.26 15.92 1.55
C MET A 101 21.65 15.00 0.49
N PHE A 102 22.41 14.58 -0.52
CA PHE A 102 21.94 13.67 -1.56
C PHE A 102 21.54 12.30 -1.00
N THR A 103 22.25 11.80 0.01
CA THR A 103 21.92 10.52 0.67
C THR A 103 20.59 10.63 1.40
N ARG A 104 20.36 11.71 2.15
CA ARG A 104 19.08 12.00 2.82
C ARG A 104 17.94 12.13 1.81
N PHE A 105 18.15 12.91 0.75
CA PHE A 105 17.16 13.09 -0.32
C PHE A 105 16.78 11.77 -0.99
N THR A 106 17.78 10.96 -1.36
CA THR A 106 17.59 9.66 -2.00
C THR A 106 16.86 8.68 -1.09
N THR A 107 17.13 8.74 0.23
CA THR A 107 16.43 7.92 1.22
C THR A 107 14.92 8.22 1.25
N ILE A 108 14.54 9.50 1.22
CA ILE A 108 13.13 9.92 1.17
C ILE A 108 12.48 9.46 -0.14
N VAL A 109 13.13 9.71 -1.28
CA VAL A 109 12.60 9.36 -2.61
C VAL A 109 12.44 7.86 -2.79
N ASN A 110 13.40 7.06 -2.34
CA ASN A 110 13.32 5.61 -2.39
C ASN A 110 12.21 5.08 -1.47
N SER A 111 12.04 5.68 -0.29
CA SER A 111 10.95 5.32 0.61
C SER A 111 9.58 5.59 -0.01
N LEU A 112 9.41 6.74 -0.67
CA LEU A 112 8.19 7.09 -1.40
C LEU A 112 7.94 6.15 -2.57
N LYS A 113 8.99 5.82 -3.35
CA LYS A 113 8.93 4.87 -4.47
C LYS A 113 8.48 3.47 -4.01
N ASN A 114 9.02 2.98 -2.91
CA ASN A 114 8.63 1.69 -2.33
C ASN A 114 7.16 1.65 -1.87
N LEU A 115 6.57 2.81 -1.57
CA LEU A 115 5.15 2.95 -1.22
C LEU A 115 4.26 3.22 -2.44
N GLY A 116 4.82 3.27 -3.65
CA GLY A 116 4.10 3.50 -4.91
C GLY A 116 4.06 4.95 -5.38
N LYS A 117 4.67 5.89 -4.64
CA LYS A 117 4.73 7.30 -5.01
C LYS A 117 6.03 7.60 -5.75
N ASN A 118 5.94 7.84 -7.06
CA ASN A 118 7.10 8.09 -7.92
C ASN A 118 7.19 9.56 -8.33
N TYR A 119 8.41 10.05 -8.48
CA TYR A 119 8.74 11.34 -9.09
C TYR A 119 9.61 11.10 -10.32
N SER A 120 9.41 11.89 -11.37
CA SER A 120 10.28 11.88 -12.54
C SER A 120 11.66 12.44 -12.21
N ASN A 121 12.69 12.02 -12.96
CA ASN A 121 14.04 12.56 -12.81
C ASN A 121 14.06 14.11 -12.93
N GLN A 122 13.20 14.67 -13.78
CA GLN A 122 13.11 16.11 -13.97
C GLN A 122 12.57 16.83 -12.72
N GLU A 123 11.61 16.24 -12.01
CA GLU A 123 11.10 16.76 -10.74
C GLU A 123 12.16 16.68 -9.64
N LEU A 124 12.86 15.55 -9.56
CA LEU A 124 13.92 15.34 -8.57
C LEU A 124 15.08 16.34 -8.75
N VAL A 125 15.55 16.53 -9.98
CA VAL A 125 16.60 17.52 -10.29
C VAL A 125 16.15 18.92 -9.91
N ARG A 126 14.95 19.34 -10.32
CA ARG A 126 14.42 20.66 -9.95
C ARG A 126 14.30 20.83 -8.44
N LYS A 127 13.92 19.77 -7.73
CA LYS A 127 13.80 19.81 -6.28
C LYS A 127 15.17 20.01 -5.64
N ILE A 128 16.17 19.19 -5.98
CA ILE A 128 17.54 19.32 -5.48
C ILE A 128 18.08 20.74 -5.72
N LEU A 129 17.91 21.29 -6.92
CA LEU A 129 18.37 22.64 -7.25
C LEU A 129 17.74 23.73 -6.36
N ARG A 130 16.48 23.55 -5.95
CA ARG A 130 15.78 24.47 -5.03
C ARG A 130 16.21 24.31 -3.58
N CYS A 131 16.71 23.13 -3.21
CA CYS A 131 17.12 22.80 -1.84
C CYS A 131 18.56 23.27 -1.53
N LEU A 132 19.36 23.58 -2.55
CA LEU A 132 20.73 24.07 -2.37
C LEU A 132 20.76 25.50 -1.80
N PRO A 133 21.78 25.85 -0.99
CA PRO A 133 21.92 27.20 -0.45
C PRO A 133 22.15 28.24 -1.55
N ARG A 134 21.76 29.50 -1.30
CA ARG A 134 21.94 30.62 -2.25
C ARG A 134 23.39 30.90 -2.64
N SER A 135 24.37 30.40 -1.88
CA SER A 135 25.78 30.45 -2.28
C SER A 135 26.08 29.63 -3.54
N TRP A 136 25.20 28.69 -3.91
CA TRP A 136 25.33 27.83 -5.09
C TRP A 136 24.56 28.32 -6.32
N THR A 137 23.70 29.34 -6.18
CA THR A 137 22.88 29.89 -7.28
C THR A 137 23.68 30.27 -8.54
N PRO A 138 24.88 30.89 -8.45
CA PRO A 138 25.65 31.25 -9.65
C PRO A 138 26.07 30.06 -10.52
N LYS A 139 26.23 28.86 -9.94
CA LYS A 139 26.62 27.64 -10.67
C LYS A 139 25.43 26.95 -11.33
N VAL A 140 24.21 27.17 -10.83
CA VAL A 140 22.96 26.62 -11.38
C VAL A 140 22.53 27.37 -12.66
N THR A 141 22.80 28.67 -12.75
CA THR A 141 22.49 29.51 -13.92
C THR A 141 23.38 29.25 -15.15
N ALA A 142 24.43 28.46 -15.03
CA ALA A 142 25.38 28.19 -16.11
C ALA A 142 25.15 26.84 -16.85
N ILE A 143 24.15 26.06 -16.42
CA ILE A 143 23.81 24.74 -17.00
C ILE A 143 22.55 24.85 -17.87
#